data_AF-A0A0S2HUE4-F1
#
_entry.id   AF-A0A0S2HUE4-F1
#
_cell.length_a   1.000
_cell.length_b   1.000
_cell.length_c   1.000
_cell.angle_alpha   90.00
_cell.angle_beta   90.00
_cell.angle_gamma   90.00
#
_symmetry.space_group_name_H-M   'P 1'
#
loop_
_entity.id
_entity.type
_entity.pdbx_description
1 polymer ?
#
loop_
_entity_poly.entity_id
_entity_poly.type
_entity_poly.pdbx_seq_one_letter_code
_entity_poly.pdbx_strand_id
1 'polypeptide(L)'
;MKKYLTLICFAFILCASYAQENDTLLDYSMQLISQQEFEKAIPYLNTYSQNHPENLNAKLQLAFCLTQTGQLEKSITLYQHILSARPGYHRAYYMLANLYMQKSQLEKALTFSNKALELKNNQPDYLLVKAQIFRRQGDIKEACRYYKKAKRKGSSEAKYSLDKYCK
;
A
#
# COMPACT_ATOMS: atom_id res chain seq x y z
N MET A 1 52.83 -4.29 2.61
CA MET A 1 51.88 -3.30 2.05
C MET A 1 51.05 -3.83 0.87
N LYS A 2 51.60 -4.55 -0.13
CA LYS A 2 50.83 -5.06 -1.29
C LYS A 2 49.70 -6.05 -0.98
N LYS A 3 49.83 -6.93 0.03
CA LYS A 3 48.79 -7.94 0.39
C LYS A 3 47.49 -7.34 0.96
N TYR A 4 47.56 -6.18 1.61
CA TYR A 4 46.38 -5.52 2.18
C TYR A 4 45.58 -4.75 1.12
N LEU A 5 46.26 -4.24 0.10
CA LEU A 5 45.63 -3.50 -1.00
C LEU A 5 44.76 -4.41 -1.89
N THR A 6 45.18 -5.66 -2.10
CA THR A 6 44.39 -6.67 -2.85
C THR A 6 43.15 -7.16 -2.10
N LEU A 7 43.23 -7.30 -0.77
CA LEU A 7 42.09 -7.71 0.08
C LEU A 7 41.02 -6.60 0.15
N ILE A 8 41.43 -5.34 0.23
CA ILE A 8 40.53 -4.19 0.24
C ILE A 8 39.83 -4.05 -1.12
N CYS A 9 40.56 -4.18 -2.24
CA CYS A 9 39.94 -4.20 -3.58
C CYS A 9 38.95 -5.34 -3.76
N PHE A 10 39.25 -6.56 -3.29
CA PHE A 10 38.34 -7.70 -3.42
C PHE A 10 37.06 -7.54 -2.59
N ALA A 11 37.18 -7.03 -1.36
CA ALA A 11 36.02 -6.70 -0.52
C ALA A 11 35.17 -5.57 -1.12
N PHE A 12 35.79 -4.57 -1.75
CA PHE A 12 35.08 -3.48 -2.41
C PHE A 12 34.37 -3.92 -3.69
N ILE A 13 35.00 -4.82 -4.48
CA ILE A 13 34.37 -5.41 -5.67
C ILE A 13 33.18 -6.29 -5.29
N LEU A 14 33.31 -7.13 -4.25
CA LEU A 14 32.21 -7.93 -3.73
C LEU A 14 31.07 -7.06 -3.18
N CYS A 15 31.40 -5.97 -2.48
CA CYS A 15 30.41 -5.03 -1.96
C CYS A 15 29.70 -4.28 -3.10
N ALA A 16 30.43 -3.87 -4.14
CA ALA A 16 29.87 -3.20 -5.31
C ALA A 16 29.00 -4.13 -6.15
N SER A 17 29.43 -5.38 -6.39
CA SER A 17 28.62 -6.38 -7.11
C SER A 17 27.37 -6.76 -6.32
N TYR A 18 27.49 -6.89 -4.99
CA TYR A 18 26.37 -7.20 -4.10
C TYR A 18 25.36 -6.04 -4.01
N ALA A 19 25.84 -4.80 -3.95
CA ALA A 19 24.98 -3.61 -3.99
C ALA A 19 24.25 -3.50 -5.34
N GLN A 20 24.95 -3.76 -6.45
CA GLN A 20 24.37 -3.71 -7.80
C GLN A 20 23.35 -4.83 -8.02
N GLU A 21 23.62 -6.05 -7.55
CA GLU A 21 22.67 -7.17 -7.60
C GLU A 21 21.41 -6.88 -6.78
N ASN A 22 21.54 -6.27 -5.60
CA ASN A 22 20.38 -5.88 -4.81
C ASN A 22 19.51 -4.80 -5.49
N ASP A 23 20.09 -3.77 -6.09
CA ASP A 23 19.29 -2.77 -6.83
C ASP A 23 18.56 -3.39 -8.04
N THR A 24 19.15 -4.40 -8.70
CA THR A 24 18.46 -5.12 -9.79
C THR A 24 17.24 -5.91 -9.32
N LEU A 25 17.20 -6.39 -8.07
CA LEU A 25 16.04 -7.11 -7.53
C LEU A 25 14.83 -6.20 -7.42
N LEU A 26 15.01 -4.96 -6.99
CA LEU A 26 13.93 -4.00 -6.89
C LEU A 26 13.42 -3.63 -8.28
N ASP A 27 14.30 -3.33 -9.22
CA ASP A 27 13.92 -3.00 -10.60
C ASP A 27 13.17 -4.15 -11.28
N TYR A 28 13.66 -5.38 -11.13
CA TYR A 28 12.99 -6.56 -11.67
C TYR A 28 11.62 -6.78 -11.02
N SER A 29 11.51 -6.59 -9.70
CA SER A 29 10.22 -6.63 -9.00
C SER A 29 9.24 -5.59 -9.55
N MET A 30 9.72 -4.38 -9.82
CA MET A 30 8.90 -3.31 -10.41
C MET A 30 8.43 -3.65 -11.82
N GLN A 31 9.28 -4.30 -12.63
CA GLN A 31 8.90 -4.80 -13.94
C GLN A 31 7.77 -5.83 -13.84
N LEU A 32 7.89 -6.81 -12.93
CA LEU A 32 6.84 -7.80 -12.67
C LEU A 32 5.54 -7.15 -12.19
N ILE A 33 5.62 -6.15 -11.32
CA ILE A 33 4.46 -5.37 -10.86
C ILE A 33 3.77 -4.66 -12.04
N SER A 34 4.53 -4.09 -12.98
CA SER A 34 3.97 -3.42 -14.16
C SER A 34 3.22 -4.39 -15.08
N GLN A 35 3.64 -5.66 -15.09
CA GLN A 35 3.00 -6.76 -15.81
C GLN A 35 1.87 -7.42 -15.00
N GLN A 36 1.55 -6.89 -13.81
CA GLN A 36 0.58 -7.43 -12.86
C GLN A 36 0.93 -8.83 -12.32
N GLU A 37 2.19 -9.24 -12.44
CA GLU A 37 2.71 -10.52 -11.96
C GLU A 37 3.08 -10.45 -10.47
N PHE A 38 2.10 -10.06 -9.64
CA PHE A 38 2.32 -9.73 -8.22
C PHE A 38 2.89 -10.88 -7.41
N GLU A 39 2.41 -12.11 -7.63
CA GLU A 39 2.88 -13.29 -6.91
C GLU A 39 4.37 -13.57 -7.20
N LYS A 40 4.80 -13.35 -8.45
CA LYS A 40 6.20 -13.52 -8.84
C LYS A 40 7.11 -12.42 -8.27
N ALA A 41 6.59 -11.21 -8.08
CA ALA A 41 7.36 -10.09 -7.52
C ALA A 41 7.65 -10.24 -6.02
N ILE A 42 6.77 -10.90 -5.26
CA ILE A 42 6.88 -11.06 -3.80
C ILE A 42 8.23 -11.63 -3.33
N PRO A 43 8.76 -12.75 -3.86
CA PRO A 43 10.03 -13.30 -3.38
C PRO A 43 11.20 -12.30 -3.56
N TYR A 44 11.28 -11.63 -4.71
CA TYR A 44 12.33 -10.64 -4.97
C TYR A 44 12.22 -9.42 -4.04
N LEU A 45 11.00 -8.93 -3.80
CA LEU A 45 10.76 -7.84 -2.85
C LEU A 45 11.06 -8.24 -1.41
N ASN A 46 10.80 -9.50 -1.02
CA ASN A 46 11.16 -10.01 0.31
C ASN A 46 12.68 -10.04 0.49
N THR A 47 13.41 -10.62 -0.47
CA THR A 47 14.88 -10.66 -0.44
C THR A 47 15.46 -9.25 -0.38
N TYR A 48 14.98 -8.35 -1.24
CA TYR A 48 15.42 -6.95 -1.22
C TYR A 48 15.11 -6.27 0.13
N SER A 49 13.89 -6.43 0.66
CA SER A 49 13.48 -5.80 1.92
C SER A 49 14.21 -6.36 3.15
N GLN A 50 14.70 -7.60 3.09
CA GLN A 50 15.55 -8.18 4.14
C GLN A 50 16.93 -7.53 4.17
N ASN A 51 17.49 -7.24 2.99
CA ASN A 51 18.79 -6.59 2.85
C ASN A 51 18.71 -5.07 3.10
N HIS A 52 17.53 -4.47 2.89
CA HIS A 52 17.27 -3.04 3.02
C HIS A 52 16.05 -2.76 3.93
N PRO A 53 16.10 -3.09 5.22
CA PRO A 53 14.95 -2.99 6.13
C PRO A 53 14.42 -1.57 6.31
N GLU A 54 15.23 -0.55 6.07
CA GLU A 54 14.86 0.87 6.11
C GLU A 54 14.18 1.36 4.82
N ASN A 55 14.26 0.60 3.73
CA ASN A 55 13.66 0.98 2.45
C ASN A 55 12.14 0.80 2.48
N LEU A 56 11.46 1.87 2.91
CA LEU A 56 10.00 1.91 2.99
C LEU A 56 9.31 1.81 1.63
N ASN A 57 9.99 2.18 0.54
CA ASN A 57 9.42 2.07 -0.80
C ASN A 57 9.30 0.59 -1.21
N ALA A 58 10.33 -0.21 -0.97
CA ALA A 58 10.26 -1.66 -1.21
C ALA A 58 9.18 -2.33 -0.34
N LYS A 59 9.09 -1.97 0.94
CA LYS A 59 8.01 -2.44 1.84
C LYS A 59 6.62 -2.06 1.32
N LEU A 60 6.48 -0.86 0.73
CA LEU A 60 5.23 -0.42 0.12
C LEU A 60 4.84 -1.27 -1.10
N GLN A 61 5.81 -1.57 -1.97
CA GLN A 61 5.57 -2.43 -3.13
C GLN A 61 5.22 -3.85 -2.70
N LEU A 62 5.90 -4.38 -1.68
CA LEU A 62 5.59 -5.69 -1.12
C LEU A 62 4.17 -5.74 -0.53
N ALA A 63 3.79 -4.73 0.27
CA ALA A 63 2.45 -4.63 0.83
C ALA A 63 1.38 -4.53 -0.26
N PHE A 64 1.68 -3.80 -1.34
CA PHE A 64 0.82 -3.71 -2.51
C PHE A 64 0.65 -5.08 -3.19
N CYS A 65 1.73 -5.80 -3.50
CA CYS A 65 1.65 -7.14 -4.09
C CYS A 65 0.87 -8.12 -3.21
N LEU A 66 1.13 -8.14 -1.90
CA LEU A 66 0.41 -8.98 -0.94
C LEU A 66 -1.08 -8.64 -0.86
N THR A 67 -1.45 -7.39 -1.11
CA THR A 67 -2.86 -6.98 -1.21
C THR A 67 -3.50 -7.56 -2.46
N GLN A 68 -2.82 -7.49 -3.61
CA GLN A 68 -3.32 -8.01 -4.88
C GLN A 68 -3.44 -9.54 -4.87
N THR A 69 -2.58 -10.24 -4.13
CA THR A 69 -2.59 -11.71 -4.03
C THR A 69 -3.43 -12.24 -2.88
N GLY A 70 -4.17 -11.37 -2.18
CA GLY A 70 -5.09 -11.76 -1.10
C GLY A 70 -4.42 -12.18 0.20
N GLN A 71 -3.10 -11.97 0.34
CA GLN A 71 -2.34 -12.21 1.58
C GLN A 71 -2.56 -11.07 2.60
N LEU A 72 -3.83 -10.88 2.98
CA LEU A 72 -4.32 -9.67 3.67
C LEU A 72 -3.60 -9.38 4.99
N GLU A 73 -3.33 -10.40 5.82
CA GLU A 73 -2.71 -10.17 7.13
C GLU A 73 -1.26 -9.73 7.02
N LYS A 74 -0.50 -10.30 6.08
CA LYS A 74 0.88 -9.86 5.81
C LYS A 74 0.89 -8.43 5.29
N SER A 75 -0.05 -8.09 4.41
CA SER A 75 -0.23 -6.72 3.90
C SER A 75 -0.55 -5.73 5.03
N ILE A 76 -1.48 -6.05 5.93
CA ILE A 76 -1.82 -5.22 7.10
C ILE A 76 -0.58 -4.96 7.95
N THR A 77 0.18 -6.00 8.30
CA THR A 77 1.40 -5.88 9.10
C THR A 77 2.41 -4.92 8.46
N LEU A 78 2.62 -5.02 7.15
CA LEU A 78 3.53 -4.12 6.45
C LEU A 78 3.04 -2.67 6.41
N TYR A 79 1.75 -2.44 6.12
CA TYR A 79 1.20 -1.08 6.16
C TYR A 79 1.25 -0.47 7.56
N GLN A 80 1.03 -1.25 8.61
CA GLN A 80 1.22 -0.80 10.00
C GLN A 80 2.68 -0.43 10.28
N HIS A 81 3.64 -1.27 9.85
CA HIS A 81 5.06 -0.93 9.98
C HIS A 81 5.40 0.37 9.23
N ILE A 82 4.89 0.56 8.01
CA ILE A 82 5.09 1.80 7.24
C ILE A 82 4.54 3.00 8.00
N LEU A 83 3.39 2.87 8.65
CA LEU A 83 2.80 3.95 9.45
C LEU A 83 3.58 4.22 10.74
N SER A 84 4.17 3.20 11.38
CA SER A 84 5.07 3.40 12.52
C SER A 84 6.30 4.24 12.12
N ALA A 85 6.82 4.04 10.92
CA ALA A 85 7.97 4.80 10.42
C ALA A 85 7.57 6.17 9.81
N ARG A 86 6.37 6.26 9.21
CA ARG A 86 5.84 7.48 8.58
C ARG A 86 4.36 7.68 8.97
N PRO A 87 4.08 8.25 10.16
CA PRO A 87 2.71 8.45 10.65
C PRO A 87 1.86 9.39 9.78
N GLY A 88 2.47 10.21 8.92
CA GLY A 88 1.78 11.09 7.98
C GLY A 88 1.42 10.44 6.63
N TYR A 89 1.72 9.16 6.42
CA TYR A 89 1.54 8.52 5.11
C TYR A 89 0.08 8.11 4.87
N HIS A 90 -0.75 9.08 4.50
CA HIS A 90 -2.20 8.97 4.29
C HIS A 90 -2.61 7.79 3.38
N ARG A 91 -1.79 7.41 2.40
CA ARG A 91 -2.08 6.30 1.48
C ARG A 91 -2.08 4.95 2.20
N ALA A 92 -1.22 4.74 3.20
CA ALA A 92 -1.25 3.49 3.98
C ALA A 92 -2.50 3.40 4.87
N TYR A 93 -2.98 4.51 5.46
CA TYR A 93 -4.28 4.53 6.15
C TYR A 93 -5.43 4.15 5.20
N TYR A 94 -5.43 4.69 3.98
CA TYR A 94 -6.40 4.31 2.94
C TYR A 94 -6.33 2.82 2.58
N MET A 95 -5.13 2.25 2.43
CA MET A 95 -4.98 0.82 2.14
C MET A 95 -5.45 -0.06 3.30
N LEU A 96 -5.12 0.29 4.54
CA LEU A 96 -5.63 -0.40 5.73
C LEU A 96 -7.15 -0.32 5.83
N ALA A 97 -7.77 0.82 5.50
CA ALA A 97 -9.23 0.93 5.47
C ALA A 97 -9.86 -0.07 4.49
N ASN A 98 -9.30 -0.21 3.29
CA ASN A 98 -9.75 -1.21 2.32
C ASN A 98 -9.56 -2.65 2.82
N LEU A 99 -8.39 -2.97 3.37
CA LEU A 99 -8.07 -4.30 3.88
C LEU A 99 -9.01 -4.70 5.04
N TYR A 100 -9.24 -3.81 6.00
CA TYR A 100 -10.19 -4.06 7.09
C TYR A 100 -11.64 -4.14 6.60
N MET A 101 -12.02 -3.36 5.58
CA MET A 101 -13.33 -3.47 4.94
C MET A 101 -13.52 -4.83 4.25
N GLN A 102 -12.50 -5.34 3.56
CA GLN A 102 -12.52 -6.69 2.96
C GLN A 102 -12.67 -7.78 4.01
N LYS A 103 -12.06 -7.61 5.19
CA LYS A 103 -12.20 -8.50 6.35
C LYS A 103 -13.50 -8.28 7.15
N SER A 104 -14.42 -7.44 6.67
CA SER A 104 -15.67 -7.07 7.34
C SER A 104 -15.47 -6.45 8.75
N GLN A 105 -14.28 -5.94 9.06
CA GLN A 105 -13.98 -5.23 10.30
C GLN A 105 -14.28 -3.73 10.12
N LEU A 106 -15.56 -3.41 9.97
CA LEU A 106 -16.03 -2.10 9.49
C LEU A 106 -15.66 -0.93 10.41
N GLU A 107 -15.64 -1.12 11.72
CA GLU A 107 -15.23 -0.07 12.67
C GLU A 107 -13.75 0.31 12.54
N LYS A 108 -12.87 -0.69 12.37
CA LYS A 108 -11.46 -0.43 12.08
C LYS A 108 -11.31 0.24 10.72
N ALA A 109 -12.01 -0.27 9.71
CA ALA A 109 -11.99 0.32 8.37
C ALA A 109 -12.37 1.82 8.41
N LEU A 110 -13.42 2.16 9.17
CA LEU A 110 -13.86 3.55 9.35
C LEU A 110 -12.81 4.40 10.07
N THR A 111 -12.16 3.85 11.11
CA THR A 111 -11.08 4.51 11.84
C THR A 111 -9.91 4.88 10.91
N PHE A 112 -9.42 3.91 10.14
CA PHE A 112 -8.32 4.14 9.18
C PHE A 112 -8.75 5.08 8.04
N SER A 113 -9.99 4.95 7.55
CA SER A 113 -10.54 5.84 6.51
C SER A 113 -10.63 7.30 6.99
N ASN A 114 -11.06 7.52 8.23
CA ASN A 114 -11.10 8.84 8.85
C ASN A 114 -9.71 9.46 8.93
N LYS A 115 -8.70 8.69 9.35
CA LYS A 115 -7.33 9.20 9.44
C LYS A 115 -6.73 9.53 8.07
N ALA A 116 -7.03 8.74 7.04
CA ALA A 116 -6.63 9.04 5.67
C ALA A 116 -7.22 10.37 5.18
N LEU A 117 -8.50 10.63 5.47
CA LEU A 117 -9.18 11.88 5.12
C LEU A 117 -8.68 13.07 5.93
N GLU A 118 -8.38 12.89 7.23
CA GLU A 118 -7.81 13.93 8.09
C GLU A 118 -6.46 14.43 7.53
N LEU A 119 -5.58 13.49 7.14
CA LEU A 119 -4.27 13.80 6.59
C LEU A 119 -4.33 14.34 5.15
N LYS A 120 -5.28 13.84 4.34
CA LYS A 120 -5.50 14.33 2.97
C LYS A 120 -6.98 14.50 2.68
N ASN A 121 -7.44 15.72 2.95
CA ASN A 121 -8.84 16.10 2.79
C ASN A 121 -9.33 15.93 1.35
N ASN A 122 -10.62 15.57 1.22
CA ASN A 122 -11.38 15.59 -0.03
C ASN A 122 -10.82 14.73 -1.19
N GLN A 123 -10.02 13.71 -0.89
CA GLN A 123 -9.61 12.75 -1.92
C GLN A 123 -10.80 11.89 -2.37
N PRO A 124 -11.10 11.83 -3.69
CA PRO A 124 -12.27 11.11 -4.20
C PRO A 124 -12.31 9.65 -3.75
N ASP A 125 -11.19 8.94 -3.85
CA ASP A 125 -11.08 7.52 -3.50
C ASP A 125 -11.28 7.29 -2.00
N TYR A 126 -10.90 8.25 -1.16
CA TYR A 126 -10.97 8.09 0.30
C TYR A 126 -12.41 8.34 0.76
N LEU A 127 -13.06 9.34 0.16
CA LEU A 127 -14.50 9.58 0.33
C LEU A 127 -15.32 8.39 -0.15
N LEU A 128 -14.93 7.78 -1.26
CA LEU A 128 -15.57 6.59 -1.82
C LEU A 128 -15.46 5.40 -0.87
N VAL A 129 -14.26 5.09 -0.36
CA VAL A 129 -14.07 4.00 0.62
C VAL A 129 -14.90 4.25 1.89
N LYS A 130 -14.92 5.49 2.40
CA LYS A 130 -15.77 5.83 3.55
C LYS A 130 -17.25 5.59 3.26
N ALA A 131 -17.73 5.95 2.07
CA ALA A 131 -19.10 5.68 1.66
C ALA A 131 -19.41 4.18 1.57
N GLN A 132 -18.47 3.38 1.04
CA GLN A 132 -18.60 1.93 0.94
C GLN A 132 -18.63 1.27 2.33
N ILE A 133 -17.85 1.78 3.30
CA ILE A 133 -17.87 1.31 4.69
C ILE A 133 -19.25 1.55 5.31
N PHE A 134 -19.78 2.78 5.26
CA PHE A 134 -21.12 3.08 5.78
C PHE A 134 -22.20 2.24 5.12
N ARG A 135 -22.10 2.02 3.79
CA ARG A 135 -23.04 1.16 3.07
C ARG A 135 -23.01 -0.27 3.61
N ARG A 136 -21.82 -0.82 3.90
CA ARG A 136 -21.67 -2.16 4.49
C ARG A 136 -22.13 -2.22 5.96
N GLN A 137 -22.08 -1.12 6.70
CA GLN A 137 -22.66 -1.00 8.04
C GLN A 137 -24.19 -0.88 8.02
N GLY A 138 -24.80 -0.65 6.85
CA GLY A 138 -26.24 -0.42 6.71
C GLY A 138 -26.66 1.05 6.89
N ASP A 139 -25.72 1.96 7.17
CA ASP A 139 -26.00 3.40 7.20
C ASP A 139 -26.02 3.98 5.79
N ILE A 140 -27.13 3.73 5.09
CA ILE A 140 -27.33 4.17 3.71
C ILE A 140 -27.34 5.71 3.62
N LYS A 141 -27.89 6.40 4.64
CA LYS A 141 -27.95 7.86 4.66
C LYS A 141 -26.54 8.47 4.60
N GLU A 142 -25.64 7.98 5.44
CA GLU A 142 -24.25 8.43 5.45
C GLU A 142 -23.47 7.98 4.21
N ALA A 143 -23.68 6.75 3.75
CA ALA A 143 -23.09 6.28 2.50
C ALA A 143 -23.41 7.23 1.34
N CYS A 144 -24.69 7.59 1.18
CA CYS A 144 -25.15 8.51 0.14
C CYS A 144 -24.56 9.92 0.29
N ARG A 145 -24.42 10.41 1.52
CA ARG A 145 -23.74 11.69 1.80
C ARG A 145 -22.31 11.68 1.27
N TYR A 146 -21.55 10.62 1.55
CA TYR A 146 -20.16 10.52 1.11
C TYR A 146 -20.01 10.20 -0.37
N TYR A 147 -20.87 9.37 -0.97
CA TYR A 147 -20.87 9.20 -2.43
C TYR A 147 -21.14 10.54 -3.16
N LYS A 148 -22.07 11.38 -2.67
CA LYS A 148 -22.30 12.74 -3.22
C LYS A 148 -21.06 13.63 -3.11
N LYS A 149 -20.29 13.51 -2.02
CA LYS A 149 -19.02 14.23 -1.85
C LYS A 149 -17.95 13.72 -2.83
N ALA A 150 -17.77 12.40 -2.92
CA ALA A 150 -16.80 11.77 -3.81
C ALA A 150 -17.09 12.11 -5.29
N LYS A 151 -18.35 12.04 -5.72
CA LYS A 151 -18.78 12.44 -7.07
C LYS A 151 -18.41 13.90 -7.38
N ARG A 152 -18.70 14.83 -6.46
CA ARG A 152 -18.35 16.25 -6.60
C ARG A 152 -16.84 16.49 -6.72
N LYS A 153 -16.02 15.57 -6.23
CA LYS A 153 -14.55 15.61 -6.34
C LYS A 153 -14.01 14.84 -7.54
N GLY A 154 -14.88 14.27 -8.38
CA GLY A 154 -14.50 13.63 -9.65
C GLY A 154 -14.56 12.10 -9.65
N SER A 155 -15.03 11.44 -8.60
CA SER A 155 -15.19 9.97 -8.62
C SER A 155 -16.37 9.57 -9.51
N SER A 156 -16.07 8.92 -10.63
CA SER A 156 -17.05 8.30 -11.53
C SER A 156 -17.75 7.11 -10.87
N GLU A 157 -17.01 6.30 -10.11
CA GLU A 157 -17.56 5.16 -9.36
C GLU A 157 -18.60 5.59 -8.31
N ALA A 158 -18.39 6.75 -7.68
CA ALA A 158 -19.37 7.32 -6.76
C ALA A 158 -20.68 7.69 -7.45
N LYS A 159 -20.66 8.09 -8.73
CA LYS A 159 -21.88 8.35 -9.51
C LYS A 159 -22.70 7.07 -9.66
N TYR A 160 -22.07 5.98 -10.12
CA TYR A 160 -22.72 4.68 -10.26
C TYR A 160 -23.32 4.21 -8.92
N SER A 161 -22.57 4.38 -7.83
CA SER A 161 -23.02 3.97 -6.49
C SER A 161 -24.23 4.78 -5.98
N LEU A 162 -24.31 6.08 -6.30
CA LEU A 162 -25.50 6.88 -5.97
C LEU A 162 -26.74 6.38 -6.68
N ASP A 163 -26.64 6.14 -7.99
CA ASP A 163 -27.77 5.73 -8.82
C ASP A 163 -28.30 4.35 -8.40
N LYS A 164 -27.44 3.51 -7.80
CA LYS A 164 -27.78 2.17 -7.32
C LYS A 164 -28.34 2.14 -5.90
N TYR A 165 -27.80 2.94 -4.99
CA TYR A 165 -28.04 2.77 -3.54
C TYR A 165 -28.79 3.93 -2.87
N CYS A 166 -28.97 5.06 -3.55
CA CYS A 166 -29.41 6.31 -2.94
C CYS A 166 -30.69 6.90 -3.56
N LYS A 167 -31.51 6.04 -4.16
CA LYS A 167 -32.81 6.38 -4.75
C LYS A 167 -33.88 6.49 -3.66
#